data_AF-G3CLB7-F1
#
_entry.id   AF-G3CLB7-F1
#
_cell.length_a   1.000
_cell.length_b   1.000
_cell.length_c   1.000
_cell.angle_alpha   90.00
_cell.angle_beta   90.00
_cell.angle_gamma   90.00
#
_symmetry.space_group_name_H-M   'P 1'
#
loop_
_entity.id
_entity.type
_entity.pdbx_description
1 polymer ?
#
loop_
_entity_poly.entity_id
_entity_poly.type
_entity_poly.pdbx_seq_one_letter_code
_entity_poly.pdbx_strand_id
1 'polypeptide(L)'
;AMIKAYWANKAGVAPEKVYSVSVMPCTAKKWETHRNDDMKSAGKFLGKDTGYDVDIVITTRELARMIKQAGIDVVNLKDEEADNPLGPYTGAGTIFGVTGGVMEAAVRSAYYLVTKKELSDVNFKPARGLEGVKEAEVDFGNGTKIRIAIAHQMGNIAAVLDKLRAARDAKQEPPYHFV
;
A
#
# COMPACT_ATOMS: atom_id res chain seq x y z
N ALA A 1 3.96 -5.93 11.47
CA ALA A 1 4.87 -7.07 11.36
C ALA A 1 6.34 -6.66 11.51
N MET A 2 6.96 -6.03 10.49
CA MET A 2 8.42 -5.84 10.42
C MET A 2 9.02 -5.05 11.60
N ILE A 3 8.32 -4.03 12.11
CA ILE A 3 8.81 -3.23 13.23
C ILE A 3 8.97 -4.10 14.51
N LYS A 4 7.92 -4.83 14.89
CA LYS A 4 7.94 -5.69 16.09
C LYS A 4 8.75 -6.98 15.91
N ALA A 5 8.84 -7.51 14.68
CA ALA A 5 9.56 -8.76 14.41
C ALA A 5 11.07 -8.56 14.15
N TYR A 6 11.41 -7.66 13.22
CA TYR A 6 12.79 -7.50 12.73
C TYR A 6 13.49 -6.32 13.40
N TRP A 7 12.89 -5.13 13.35
CA TRP A 7 13.54 -3.91 13.85
C TRP A 7 13.73 -3.96 15.37
N ALA A 8 12.73 -4.40 16.12
CA ALA A 8 12.80 -4.50 17.59
C ALA A 8 14.00 -5.34 18.04
N ASN A 9 14.24 -6.48 17.40
CA ASN A 9 15.42 -7.31 17.66
C ASN A 9 16.73 -6.56 17.33
N LYS A 10 16.81 -5.93 16.15
CA LYS A 10 17.98 -5.16 15.73
C LYS A 10 18.28 -3.98 16.68
N ALA A 11 17.25 -3.37 17.25
CA ALA A 11 17.35 -2.27 18.19
C ALA A 11 17.58 -2.72 19.65
N GLY A 12 17.58 -4.03 19.94
CA GLY A 12 17.67 -4.56 21.31
C GLY A 12 16.45 -4.22 22.18
N VAL A 13 15.31 -3.92 21.57
CA VAL A 13 14.06 -3.57 22.25
C VAL A 13 13.14 -4.78 22.29
N ALA A 14 12.56 -5.07 23.46
CA ALA A 14 11.53 -6.09 23.57
C ALA A 14 10.32 -5.73 22.70
N PRO A 15 9.88 -6.58 21.75
CA PRO A 15 8.74 -6.32 20.87
C PRO A 15 7.46 -5.90 21.59
N GLU A 16 7.24 -6.43 22.79
CA GLU A 16 6.08 -6.14 23.66
C GLU A 16 6.11 -4.70 24.22
N LYS A 17 7.29 -4.07 24.23
CA LYS A 17 7.47 -2.66 24.64
C LYS A 17 7.31 -1.68 23.47
N VAL A 18 7.19 -2.17 22.24
CA VAL A 18 7.01 -1.31 21.07
C VAL A 18 5.52 -1.01 20.91
N TYR A 19 5.16 0.27 21.07
CA TYR A 19 3.81 0.74 20.77
C TYR A 19 3.78 1.37 19.37
N SER A 20 3.24 0.62 18.42
CA SER A 20 3.18 0.93 16.99
C SER A 20 1.95 1.78 16.68
N VAL A 21 2.19 3.07 16.46
CA VAL A 21 1.15 4.04 16.05
C VAL A 21 1.22 4.25 14.55
N SER A 22 0.10 4.05 13.86
CA SER A 22 0.00 4.28 12.42
C SER A 22 -0.84 5.52 12.12
N VAL A 23 -0.32 6.41 11.28
CA VAL A 23 -1.02 7.62 10.82
C VAL A 23 -1.56 7.36 9.41
N MET A 24 -2.88 7.39 9.25
CA MET A 24 -3.54 6.96 8.01
C MET A 24 -4.54 8.00 7.48
N PRO A 25 -4.66 8.18 6.16
CA PRO A 25 -5.69 9.05 5.59
C PRO A 25 -7.09 8.41 5.58
N CYS A 26 -7.20 7.13 5.97
CA CYS A 26 -8.41 6.32 5.87
C CYS A 26 -8.85 5.78 7.24
N THR A 27 -10.15 5.81 7.51
CA THR A 27 -10.73 5.24 8.74
C THR A 27 -10.79 3.72 8.70
N ALA A 28 -10.85 3.09 7.52
CA ALA A 28 -10.89 1.63 7.39
C ALA A 28 -9.66 0.95 8.02
N LYS A 29 -8.51 1.64 8.02
CA LYS A 29 -7.28 1.15 8.65
C LYS A 29 -7.41 0.96 10.16
N LYS A 30 -8.30 1.71 10.83
CA LYS A 30 -8.60 1.47 12.25
C LYS A 30 -9.18 0.07 12.47
N TRP A 31 -10.14 -0.33 11.64
CA TRP A 31 -10.70 -1.68 11.69
C TRP A 31 -9.68 -2.74 11.24
N GLU A 32 -8.91 -2.46 10.18
CA GLU A 32 -7.93 -3.41 9.62
C GLU A 32 -6.97 -3.96 10.67
N THR A 33 -6.47 -3.12 11.59
CA THR A 33 -5.50 -3.55 12.62
C THR A 33 -5.99 -4.64 13.56
N HIS A 34 -7.30 -4.81 13.70
CA HIS A 34 -7.92 -5.81 14.57
C HIS A 34 -8.80 -6.80 13.79
N ARG A 35 -8.62 -6.86 12.47
CA ARG A 35 -9.49 -7.64 11.57
C ARG A 35 -9.48 -9.14 11.89
N ASN A 36 -8.30 -9.72 12.11
CA ASN A 36 -8.10 -11.14 12.36
C ASN A 36 -6.70 -11.41 12.94
N ASP A 37 -6.39 -12.68 13.19
CA ASP A 37 -5.09 -13.11 13.74
C ASP A 37 -3.90 -12.88 12.80
N ASP A 38 -4.10 -12.56 11.53
CA ASP A 38 -2.99 -12.18 10.63
C ASP A 38 -2.41 -10.81 11.03
N MET A 39 -3.16 -10.00 11.77
CA MET A 39 -2.68 -8.74 12.33
C MET A 39 -1.77 -8.93 13.55
N LYS A 40 -1.46 -10.18 13.92
CA LYS A 40 -0.48 -10.55 14.96
C LYS A 40 0.70 -11.32 14.36
N SER A 41 1.07 -10.98 13.12
CA SER A 41 2.10 -11.71 12.37
C SER A 41 3.47 -11.70 13.07
N ALA A 42 3.85 -10.63 13.75
CA ALA A 42 5.09 -10.58 14.52
C ALA A 42 5.10 -11.62 15.65
N GLY A 43 4.00 -11.75 16.39
CA GLY A 43 3.90 -12.72 17.47
C GLY A 43 3.95 -14.17 16.97
N LYS A 44 3.25 -14.46 15.86
CA LYS A 44 3.33 -15.75 15.17
C LYS A 44 4.77 -16.08 14.74
N PHE A 45 5.47 -15.12 14.14
CA PHE A 45 6.85 -15.30 13.68
C PHE A 45 7.84 -15.54 14.82
N LEU A 46 7.68 -14.82 15.94
CA LEU A 46 8.58 -14.90 17.10
C LEU A 46 8.23 -16.04 18.06
N GLY A 47 7.10 -16.73 17.88
CA GLY A 47 6.62 -17.77 18.79
C GLY A 47 6.25 -17.25 20.18
N LYS A 48 5.89 -15.97 20.30
CA LYS A 48 5.51 -15.31 21.56
C LYS A 48 4.46 -14.22 21.32
N ASP A 49 3.65 -13.91 22.32
CA ASP A 49 2.66 -12.84 22.18
C ASP A 49 3.33 -11.46 22.23
N THR A 50 3.13 -10.68 21.16
CA THR A 50 3.63 -9.31 21.01
C THR A 50 2.51 -8.29 20.87
N GLY A 51 1.27 -8.72 21.10
CA GLY A 51 0.07 -7.96 20.75
C GLY A 51 -0.13 -7.86 19.23
N TYR A 52 -0.95 -6.89 18.82
CA TYR A 52 -1.16 -6.58 17.41
C TYR A 52 0.08 -5.93 16.80
N ASP A 53 0.29 -6.16 15.51
CA ASP A 53 1.39 -5.59 14.73
C ASP A 53 1.36 -4.05 14.67
N VAL A 54 0.16 -3.49 14.73
CA VAL A 54 -0.13 -2.06 14.84
C VAL A 54 -1.10 -1.91 16.00
N ASP A 55 -0.68 -1.19 17.04
CA ASP A 55 -1.46 -1.09 18.28
C ASP A 55 -2.62 -0.10 18.12
N ILE A 56 -2.40 0.99 17.37
CA ILE A 56 -3.44 1.98 17.09
C ILE A 56 -3.24 2.65 15.74
N VAL A 57 -4.36 3.02 15.13
CA VAL A 57 -4.39 3.90 13.96
C VAL A 57 -5.06 5.22 14.31
N ILE A 58 -4.37 6.31 14.02
CA ILE A 58 -4.92 7.66 14.05
C ILE A 58 -5.03 8.20 12.62
N THR A 59 -6.02 9.03 12.39
CA THR A 59 -6.21 9.69 11.10
C THR A 59 -5.32 10.92 11.00
N THR A 60 -5.03 11.36 9.76
CA THR A 60 -4.36 12.65 9.52
C THR A 60 -5.04 13.81 10.24
N ARG A 61 -6.38 13.80 10.34
CA ARG A 61 -7.15 14.83 11.07
C ARG A 61 -6.94 14.75 12.58
N GLU A 62 -6.84 13.56 13.15
CA GLU A 62 -6.59 13.37 14.59
C GLU A 62 -5.18 13.84 14.94
N LEU A 63 -4.17 13.46 14.16
CA LEU A 63 -2.80 13.95 14.32
C LEU A 63 -2.74 15.48 14.21
N ALA A 64 -3.38 16.07 13.19
CA ALA A 64 -3.40 17.52 13.02
C ALA A 64 -4.03 18.26 14.21
N ARG A 65 -5.02 17.66 14.89
CA ARG A 65 -5.58 18.23 16.13
C ARG A 65 -4.60 18.14 17.29
N MET A 66 -3.91 17.01 17.46
CA MET A 66 -2.90 16.83 18.50
C MET A 66 -1.74 17.82 18.36
N ILE A 67 -1.24 18.02 17.12
CA ILE A 67 -0.21 19.00 16.79
C ILE A 67 -0.66 20.41 17.19
N LYS A 68 -1.89 20.81 16.82
CA LYS A 68 -2.45 22.12 17.17
C LYS A 68 -2.62 22.29 18.68
N GLN A 69 -3.08 21.26 19.38
CA GLN A 69 -3.24 21.27 20.84
C GLN A 69 -1.90 21.37 21.57
N ALA A 70 -0.83 20.81 20.99
CA ALA A 70 0.52 20.93 21.51
C ALA A 70 1.18 22.30 21.22
N GLY A 71 0.51 23.20 20.47
CA GLY A 71 1.06 24.50 20.09
C GLY A 71 2.19 24.44 19.07
N ILE A 72 2.29 23.34 18.31
CA ILE A 72 3.37 23.13 17.33
C ILE A 72 3.02 23.84 16.01
N ASP A 73 3.89 24.76 15.59
CA ASP A 73 3.77 25.47 14.32
C ASP A 73 4.53 24.75 13.20
N VAL A 74 3.85 23.78 12.58
CA VAL A 74 4.42 22.95 11.51
C VAL A 74 4.89 23.76 10.30
N VAL A 75 4.31 24.93 10.03
CA VAL A 75 4.66 25.75 8.85
C VAL A 75 6.05 26.36 8.99
N ASN A 76 6.46 26.66 10.23
CA ASN A 76 7.73 27.32 10.53
C ASN A 76 8.77 26.36 11.16
N LEU A 77 8.48 25.07 11.22
CA LEU A 77 9.49 24.07 11.60
C LEU A 77 10.57 23.97 10.54
N LYS A 78 11.80 23.73 10.99
CA LYS A 78 12.88 23.36 10.09
C LYS A 78 12.64 21.94 9.59
N ASP A 79 12.96 21.71 8.32
CA ASP A 79 12.95 20.36 7.76
C ASP A 79 13.95 19.46 8.50
N GLU A 80 13.55 18.22 8.71
CA GLU A 80 14.34 17.16 9.31
C GLU A 80 14.11 15.86 8.53
N GLU A 81 15.13 15.01 8.47
CA GLU A 81 14.98 13.68 7.87
C GLU A 81 14.16 12.78 8.79
N ALA A 82 13.22 12.03 8.21
CA ALA A 82 12.48 11.03 8.96
C ALA A 82 13.41 9.88 9.37
N ASP A 83 13.20 9.38 10.60
CA ASP A 83 13.83 8.15 11.06
C ASP A 83 13.57 6.99 10.11
N ASN A 84 14.58 6.14 9.96
CA ASN A 84 14.50 5.04 9.04
C ASN A 84 14.79 3.67 9.65
N PRO A 85 13.83 3.10 10.41
CA PRO A 85 14.02 1.81 11.07
C PRO A 85 14.20 0.63 10.10
N LEU A 86 13.71 0.73 8.86
CA LEU A 86 13.69 -0.37 7.89
C LEU A 86 14.45 -0.09 6.59
N GLY A 87 15.15 1.04 6.49
CA GLY A 87 15.93 1.45 5.31
C GLY A 87 15.18 2.35 4.32
N PRO A 88 15.91 3.02 3.41
CA PRO A 88 15.36 4.06 2.52
C PRO A 88 14.13 3.57 1.75
N TYR A 89 13.09 4.42 1.67
CA TYR A 89 11.94 4.16 0.81
C TYR A 89 12.23 4.63 -0.62
N THR A 90 11.58 4.02 -1.60
CA THR A 90 11.70 4.41 -3.01
C THR A 90 10.50 5.25 -3.42
N GLY A 91 10.61 5.99 -4.54
CA GLY A 91 9.48 6.77 -5.09
C GLY A 91 8.25 5.92 -5.42
N ALA A 92 8.42 4.61 -5.65
CA ALA A 92 7.31 3.67 -5.81
C ALA A 92 6.50 3.48 -4.51
N GLY A 93 7.17 3.53 -3.35
CA GLY A 93 6.51 3.53 -2.04
C GLY A 93 5.73 4.82 -1.78
N THR A 94 6.23 5.95 -2.27
CA THR A 94 5.58 7.27 -2.12
C THR A 94 4.27 7.37 -2.90
N ILE A 95 4.22 6.83 -4.13
CA ILE A 95 3.00 6.93 -4.96
C ILE A 95 1.86 6.02 -4.49
N PHE A 96 2.08 5.10 -3.54
CA PHE A 96 1.02 4.23 -3.01
C PHE A 96 -0.22 5.02 -2.52
N GLY A 97 -0.01 6.24 -2.02
CA GLY A 97 -1.07 7.12 -1.52
C GLY A 97 -2.00 7.73 -2.56
N VAL A 98 -1.70 7.59 -3.87
CA VAL A 98 -2.55 8.13 -4.95
C VAL A 98 -3.24 7.02 -5.73
N THR A 99 -4.41 7.35 -6.32
CA THR A 99 -5.17 6.38 -7.12
C THR A 99 -4.35 5.89 -8.31
N GLY A 100 -4.15 4.58 -8.39
CA GLY A 100 -3.33 3.91 -9.41
C GLY A 100 -1.84 3.82 -9.07
N GLY A 101 -1.37 4.40 -7.97
CA GLY A 101 0.04 4.33 -7.61
C GLY A 101 0.50 2.94 -7.16
N VAL A 102 -0.38 2.15 -6.53
CA VAL A 102 -0.12 0.73 -6.24
C VAL A 102 0.06 -0.08 -7.53
N MET A 103 -0.84 0.13 -8.50
CA MET A 103 -0.78 -0.52 -9.80
C MET A 103 0.49 -0.13 -10.56
N GLU A 104 0.81 1.18 -10.60
CA GLU A 104 2.04 1.69 -11.22
C GLU A 104 3.30 1.10 -10.59
N ALA A 105 3.37 1.02 -9.25
CA ALA A 105 4.48 0.39 -8.55
C ALA A 105 4.60 -1.12 -8.87
N ALA A 106 3.48 -1.85 -8.84
CA ALA A 106 3.46 -3.28 -9.12
C ALA A 106 3.89 -3.60 -10.56
N VAL A 107 3.38 -2.85 -11.54
CA VAL A 107 3.73 -3.00 -12.96
C VAL A 107 5.22 -2.74 -13.17
N ARG A 108 5.77 -1.67 -12.60
CA ARG A 108 7.21 -1.36 -12.70
C ARG A 108 8.07 -2.52 -12.19
N SER A 109 7.75 -3.04 -11.00
CA SER A 109 8.49 -4.16 -10.41
C SER A 109 8.34 -5.44 -11.21
N ALA A 110 7.12 -5.78 -11.65
CA ALA A 110 6.86 -6.98 -12.44
C ALA A 110 7.61 -6.93 -13.79
N TYR A 111 7.60 -5.78 -14.47
CA TYR A 111 8.29 -5.58 -15.73
C TYR A 111 9.80 -5.82 -15.58
N TYR A 112 10.43 -5.20 -14.59
CA TYR A 112 11.86 -5.39 -14.33
C TYR A 112 12.19 -6.84 -13.98
N LEU A 113 11.39 -7.49 -13.13
CA LEU A 113 11.65 -8.86 -12.70
C LEU A 113 11.59 -9.86 -13.86
N VAL A 114 10.67 -9.68 -14.81
CA VAL A 114 10.47 -10.55 -15.98
C VAL A 114 11.44 -10.23 -17.10
N THR A 115 11.60 -8.96 -17.45
CA THR A 115 12.37 -8.54 -18.64
C THR A 115 13.85 -8.27 -18.35
N LYS A 116 14.21 -8.09 -17.06
CA LYS A 116 15.50 -7.57 -16.59
C LYS A 116 15.85 -6.19 -17.16
N LYS A 117 14.84 -5.45 -17.63
CA LYS A 117 14.95 -4.10 -18.18
C LYS A 117 14.01 -3.17 -17.43
N GLU A 118 14.38 -1.91 -17.34
CA GLU A 118 13.51 -0.88 -16.78
C GLU A 118 12.42 -0.49 -17.78
N LEU A 119 11.26 -0.06 -17.27
CA LEU A 119 10.22 0.54 -18.11
C LEU A 119 10.77 1.85 -18.71
N SER A 120 10.59 2.07 -20.01
CA SER A 120 11.15 3.24 -20.71
C SER A 120 10.62 4.58 -20.19
N ASP A 121 9.35 4.64 -19.78
CA ASP A 121 8.79 5.73 -18.97
C ASP A 121 8.26 5.14 -17.67
N VAL A 122 8.95 5.41 -16.57
CA VAL A 122 8.49 4.99 -15.24
C VAL A 122 7.09 5.56 -14.93
N ASN A 123 6.73 6.73 -15.47
CA ASN A 123 5.41 7.29 -15.30
C ASN A 123 4.40 6.51 -16.12
N PHE A 124 3.76 5.53 -15.51
CA PHE A 124 2.70 4.77 -16.15
C PHE A 124 1.41 5.62 -16.19
N LYS A 125 1.37 6.57 -17.13
CA LYS A 125 0.28 7.55 -17.28
C LYS A 125 -1.12 6.92 -17.34
N PRO A 126 -1.34 5.74 -17.96
CA PRO A 126 -2.66 5.11 -17.97
C PRO A 126 -3.20 4.76 -16.57
N ALA A 127 -2.33 4.63 -15.55
CA ALA A 127 -2.78 4.43 -14.18
C ALA A 127 -3.16 5.72 -13.44
N ARG A 128 -2.81 6.89 -13.96
CA ARG A 128 -3.01 8.18 -13.28
C ARG A 128 -4.36 8.80 -13.63
N GLY A 129 -4.77 9.84 -12.89
CA GLY A 129 -6.05 10.52 -13.07
C GLY A 129 -7.20 9.98 -12.20
N LEU A 130 -8.36 10.64 -12.29
CA LEU A 130 -9.52 10.44 -11.42
C LEU A 130 -10.72 9.77 -12.11
N GLU A 131 -10.53 9.26 -13.33
CA GLU A 131 -11.55 8.48 -14.02
C GLU A 131 -11.99 7.27 -13.17
N GLY A 132 -13.28 6.96 -13.21
CA GLY A 132 -13.90 5.98 -12.32
C GLY A 132 -13.38 4.55 -12.51
N VAL A 133 -13.17 4.14 -13.76
CA VAL A 133 -12.47 2.91 -14.11
C VAL A 133 -11.43 3.25 -15.17
N LYS A 134 -10.17 2.88 -14.93
CA LYS A 134 -9.09 3.01 -15.89
C LYS A 134 -8.61 1.63 -16.28
N GLU A 135 -8.36 1.43 -17.56
CA GLU A 135 -7.92 0.15 -18.12
C GLU A 135 -6.67 0.38 -18.94
N ALA A 136 -5.70 -0.53 -18.83
CA ALA A 136 -4.47 -0.43 -19.60
C ALA A 136 -3.90 -1.82 -19.91
N GLU A 137 -3.06 -1.89 -20.93
CA GLU A 137 -2.28 -3.07 -21.26
C GLU A 137 -0.80 -2.71 -21.21
N VAL A 138 0.00 -3.58 -20.60
CA VAL A 138 1.45 -3.47 -20.53
C VAL A 138 2.07 -4.61 -21.31
N ASP A 139 2.79 -4.29 -22.39
CA ASP A 139 3.52 -5.27 -23.19
C ASP A 139 4.94 -5.43 -22.64
N PHE A 140 5.32 -6.67 -22.33
CA PHE A 140 6.63 -7.02 -21.76
C PHE A 140 7.69 -7.25 -22.86
N GLY A 141 7.33 -7.12 -24.14
CA GLY A 141 8.22 -7.24 -25.29
C GLY A 141 8.65 -8.68 -25.59
N ASN A 142 8.17 -9.66 -24.81
CA ASN A 142 8.41 -11.10 -24.97
C ASN A 142 7.14 -11.85 -25.40
N GLY A 143 6.14 -11.13 -25.91
CA GLY A 143 4.81 -11.66 -26.23
C GLY A 143 3.85 -11.78 -25.05
N THR A 144 4.28 -11.44 -23.82
CA THR A 144 3.41 -11.39 -22.65
C THR A 144 2.79 -10.00 -22.53
N LYS A 145 1.45 -9.95 -22.49
CA LYS A 145 0.68 -8.71 -22.30
C LYS A 145 -0.11 -8.78 -21.01
N ILE A 146 0.09 -7.79 -20.14
CA ILE A 146 -0.61 -7.69 -18.86
C ILE A 146 -1.69 -6.60 -18.95
N ARG A 147 -2.94 -7.04 -19.08
CA ARG A 147 -4.14 -6.23 -18.91
C ARG A 147 -4.39 -5.91 -17.44
N ILE A 148 -4.61 -4.64 -17.13
CA ILE A 148 -4.87 -4.13 -15.79
C ILE A 148 -6.10 -3.23 -15.77
N ALA A 149 -6.80 -3.20 -14.64
CA ALA A 149 -7.85 -2.23 -14.37
C ALA A 149 -7.60 -1.53 -13.04
N ILE A 150 -8.08 -0.30 -12.89
CA ILE A 150 -8.03 0.47 -11.64
C ILE A 150 -9.42 1.05 -11.42
N ALA A 151 -10.12 0.56 -10.41
CA ALA A 151 -11.41 1.11 -9.99
C ALA A 151 -11.18 2.19 -8.92
N HIS A 152 -11.48 3.44 -9.26
CA HIS A 152 -11.50 4.54 -8.30
C HIS A 152 -12.90 4.71 -7.73
N GLN A 153 -13.04 4.80 -6.40
CA GLN A 153 -14.31 4.88 -5.66
C GLN A 153 -15.17 3.61 -5.74
N MET A 154 -15.90 3.34 -4.66
CA MET A 154 -16.69 2.10 -4.53
C MET A 154 -17.81 1.99 -5.58
N GLY A 155 -18.37 3.10 -6.04
CA GLY A 155 -19.45 3.12 -7.04
C GLY A 155 -19.04 2.50 -8.39
N ASN A 156 -17.75 2.49 -8.70
CA ASN A 156 -17.23 1.96 -9.97
C ASN A 156 -16.80 0.49 -9.88
N ILE A 157 -16.76 -0.09 -8.68
CA ILE A 157 -16.31 -1.48 -8.46
C ILE A 157 -17.27 -2.46 -9.16
N ALA A 158 -18.58 -2.24 -9.08
CA ALA A 158 -19.57 -3.13 -9.67
C ALA A 158 -19.34 -3.33 -11.17
N ALA A 159 -19.08 -2.23 -11.90
CA ALA A 159 -18.81 -2.28 -13.33
C ALA A 159 -17.61 -3.18 -13.68
N VAL A 160 -16.53 -3.15 -12.89
CA VAL A 160 -15.36 -4.01 -13.09
C VAL A 160 -15.65 -5.47 -12.73
N LEU A 161 -16.33 -5.69 -11.60
CA LEU A 161 -16.69 -7.03 -11.14
C LEU A 161 -17.69 -7.73 -12.08
N ASP A 162 -18.61 -6.99 -12.68
CA ASP A 162 -19.61 -7.54 -13.59
C ASP A 162 -18.97 -8.00 -14.90
N LYS A 163 -17.96 -7.27 -15.42
CA LYS A 163 -17.13 -7.74 -16.55
C LYS A 163 -16.39 -9.04 -16.20
N LEU A 164 -15.80 -9.12 -15.01
CA LEU A 164 -15.11 -10.33 -14.54
C LEU A 164 -16.07 -11.53 -14.38
N ARG A 165 -17.26 -11.30 -13.82
CA ARG A 165 -18.30 -12.34 -13.66
C ARG A 165 -18.82 -12.82 -15.00
N ALA A 166 -19.11 -11.91 -15.93
CA ALA A 166 -19.57 -12.26 -17.27
C ALA A 166 -18.56 -13.14 -18.01
N ALA A 167 -17.27 -12.77 -17.96
CA ALA A 167 -16.19 -13.59 -18.56
C ALA A 167 -16.09 -14.96 -17.89
N ARG A 168 -16.14 -15.02 -16.55
CA ARG A 168 -16.13 -16.28 -15.80
C ARG A 168 -17.31 -17.18 -16.18
N ASP A 169 -18.52 -16.62 -16.23
CA ASP A 169 -19.75 -17.39 -16.48
C ASP A 169 -19.80 -17.88 -17.93
N ALA A 170 -19.23 -17.11 -18.86
CA ALA A 170 -19.01 -17.51 -20.25
C ALA A 170 -17.80 -18.46 -20.46
N LYS A 171 -17.08 -18.83 -19.39
CA LYS A 171 -15.83 -19.62 -19.44
C LYS A 171 -14.76 -19.02 -20.36
N GLN A 172 -14.71 -17.69 -20.42
CA GLN A 172 -13.72 -16.92 -21.17
C GLN A 172 -12.54 -16.54 -20.26
N GLU A 173 -11.44 -16.15 -20.88
CA GLU A 173 -10.31 -15.58 -20.16
C GLU A 173 -10.73 -14.29 -19.42
N PRO A 174 -10.30 -14.08 -18.17
CA PRO A 174 -10.58 -12.85 -17.46
C PRO A 174 -10.08 -11.62 -18.24
N PRO A 175 -10.88 -10.53 -18.32
CA PRO A 175 -10.49 -9.32 -19.05
C PRO A 175 -9.26 -8.62 -18.45
N TYR A 176 -8.95 -8.87 -17.17
CA TYR A 176 -7.83 -8.25 -16.46
C TYR A 176 -7.03 -9.31 -15.69
N HIS A 177 -5.71 -9.19 -15.71
CA HIS A 177 -4.81 -10.01 -14.89
C HIS A 177 -4.61 -9.41 -13.50
N PHE A 178 -4.77 -8.09 -13.35
CA PHE A 178 -4.69 -7.40 -12.07
C PHE A 178 -5.68 -6.22 -12.04
N VAL A 179 -6.43 -6.09 -10.94
CA VAL A 179 -7.43 -5.04 -10.68
C VAL A 179 -7.12 -4.35 -9.36
#